data_AF-A0A962Q357-F1
#
_entry.id   AF-A0A962Q357-F1
#
_cell.length_a   1.000
_cell.length_b   1.000
_cell.length_c   1.000
_cell.angle_alpha   90.00
_cell.angle_beta   90.00
_cell.angle_gamma   90.00
#
_symmetry.space_group_name_H-M   'P 1'
#
loop_
_entity.id
_entity.type
_entity.pdbx_description
1 polymer ?
#
loop_
_entity_poly.entity_id
_entity_poly.type
_entity_poly.pdbx_seq_one_letter_code
_entity_poly.pdbx_strand_id
1 'polypeptide(L)'
;FTYCPPGEEDWLVRARTIDLDLDEGLGTARNATVDIAGVPVFYTPWLQFPLDDRRRTGLLWPDFGNDSTGGLDITAPIYFNLAPNYDALYSPRYIEDRGLNHDLKTRYMDKYLGYWTVGGTYMNSDHRYKDEVPPGQSDDRWLGVVRQDGLLDQRWRARIDYSEASDVDY
;
A
#
# COMPACT_ATOMS: atom_id res chain seq x y z
N PHE A 1 9.20 10.61 -19.22
CA PHE A 1 7.79 10.84 -18.85
C PHE A 1 7.76 11.59 -17.54
N THR A 2 7.05 12.70 -17.49
CA THR A 2 6.80 13.49 -16.27
C THR A 2 5.44 14.17 -16.45
N TYR A 3 4.73 14.41 -15.34
CA TYR A 3 3.54 15.26 -15.33
C TYR A 3 3.89 16.73 -15.02
N CYS A 4 5.17 17.04 -14.76
CA CYS A 4 5.62 18.40 -14.51
C CYS A 4 5.55 19.29 -15.76
N PRO A 5 5.35 20.61 -15.60
CA PRO A 5 5.45 21.56 -16.68
C PRO A 5 6.86 21.56 -17.33
N PRO A 6 6.97 21.86 -18.63
CA PRO A 6 8.27 22.02 -19.28
C PRO A 6 9.12 23.09 -18.58
N GLY A 7 10.34 22.73 -18.18
CA GLY A 7 11.28 23.64 -17.50
C GLY A 7 11.33 23.51 -15.97
N GLU A 8 10.38 22.78 -15.36
CA GLU A 8 10.31 22.53 -13.91
C GLU A 8 10.19 21.02 -13.64
N GLU A 9 11.12 20.24 -14.18
CA GLU A 9 11.10 18.78 -14.09
C GLU A 9 11.67 18.30 -12.74
N ASP A 10 10.87 18.42 -11.68
CA ASP A 10 11.23 17.93 -10.34
C ASP A 10 11.50 16.42 -10.32
N TRP A 11 10.80 15.67 -11.19
CA TRP A 11 11.05 14.26 -11.42
C TRP A 11 10.85 13.89 -12.89
N LEU A 12 11.58 12.87 -13.34
CA LEU A 12 11.53 12.37 -14.71
C LEU A 12 11.75 10.87 -14.74
N VAL A 13 10.88 10.13 -15.44
CA VAL A 13 11.14 8.73 -15.78
C VAL A 13 11.77 8.66 -17.17
N ARG A 14 13.03 8.23 -17.26
CA ARG A 14 13.71 7.86 -18.52
C ARG A 14 13.62 6.37 -18.72
N ALA A 15 13.30 5.89 -19.92
CA ALA A 15 13.26 4.46 -20.20
C ALA A 15 13.83 4.16 -21.59
N ARG A 16 14.36 2.95 -21.77
CA ARG A 16 14.88 2.52 -23.08
C ARG A 16 13.76 2.31 -24.10
N THR A 17 12.63 1.79 -23.65
CA THR A 17 11.46 1.51 -24.49
C THR A 17 10.20 1.79 -23.69
N ILE A 18 9.22 2.42 -24.32
CA ILE A 18 7.89 2.66 -23.75
C ILE A 18 6.86 2.13 -24.74
N ASP A 19 6.11 1.13 -24.33
CA ASP A 19 5.01 0.54 -25.08
C ASP A 19 3.69 1.10 -24.52
N LEU A 20 2.83 1.65 -25.38
CA LEU A 20 1.54 2.21 -24.99
C LEU A 20 0.42 1.36 -25.60
N ASP A 21 -0.32 0.67 -24.75
CA ASP A 21 -1.53 -0.06 -25.14
C ASP A 21 -2.75 0.83 -24.82
N LEU A 22 -3.39 1.39 -25.84
CA LEU A 22 -4.54 2.28 -25.67
C LEU A 22 -5.83 1.51 -25.38
N ASP A 23 -5.95 0.29 -25.89
CA ASP A 23 -7.13 -0.57 -25.66
C ASP A 23 -7.16 -0.98 -24.19
N GLU A 24 -6.01 -1.36 -23.64
CA GLU A 24 -5.84 -1.61 -22.20
C GLU A 24 -5.61 -0.33 -21.39
N GLY A 25 -5.28 0.81 -21.99
CA GLY A 25 -4.98 2.05 -21.25
C GLY A 25 -3.77 1.88 -20.34
N LEU A 26 -2.74 1.17 -20.82
CA LEU A 26 -1.55 0.80 -20.06
C LEU A 26 -0.28 1.24 -20.79
N GLY A 27 0.56 2.01 -20.11
CA GLY A 27 1.93 2.27 -20.53
C GLY A 27 2.89 1.32 -19.82
N THR A 28 3.79 0.66 -20.57
CA THR A 28 4.87 -0.16 -20.04
C THR A 28 6.22 0.43 -20.45
N ALA A 29 6.98 0.92 -19.47
CA ALA A 29 8.36 1.37 -19.65
C ALA A 29 9.35 0.26 -19.27
N ARG A 30 10.29 -0.08 -20.16
CA ARG A 30 11.33 -1.10 -19.92
C ARG A 30 12.69 -0.44 -19.72
N ASN A 31 13.47 -0.95 -18.76
CA ASN A 31 14.73 -0.36 -18.30
C ASN A 31 14.53 1.13 -17.95
N ALA A 32 13.62 1.37 -17.00
CA ALA A 32 13.27 2.71 -16.57
C ALA A 32 14.17 3.16 -15.42
N THR A 33 14.61 4.41 -15.47
CA THR A 33 15.31 5.13 -14.41
C THR A 33 14.46 6.32 -14.00
N VAL A 34 14.18 6.43 -12.72
CA VAL A 34 13.54 7.60 -12.10
C VAL A 34 14.64 8.56 -11.69
N ASP A 35 14.56 9.77 -12.23
CA ASP A 35 15.40 10.89 -11.83
C ASP A 35 14.58 11.84 -10.95
N ILE A 36 15.21 12.38 -9.92
CA ILE A 36 14.67 13.48 -9.10
C ILE A 36 15.66 14.63 -9.20
N ALA A 37 15.19 15.81 -9.60
CA ALA A 37 16.02 17.00 -9.84
C ALA A 37 17.28 16.71 -10.70
N GLY A 38 17.14 15.84 -11.70
CA GLY A 38 18.23 15.42 -12.60
C GLY A 38 19.18 14.34 -12.06
N VAL A 39 18.97 13.84 -10.84
CA VAL A 39 19.77 12.75 -10.23
C VAL A 39 19.05 11.42 -10.36
N PRO A 40 19.66 10.38 -10.95
CA PRO A 40 19.03 9.05 -11.02
C PRO A 40 18.99 8.42 -9.63
N VAL A 41 17.77 8.20 -9.11
CA VAL A 41 17.56 7.67 -7.75
C VAL A 41 17.11 6.21 -7.74
N PHE A 42 16.44 5.74 -8.80
CA PHE A 42 15.88 4.40 -8.82
C PHE A 42 15.86 3.80 -10.23
N TYR A 43 16.33 2.56 -10.38
CA TYR A 43 16.22 1.80 -11.61
C TYR A 43 15.22 0.66 -11.43
N THR A 44 14.38 0.45 -12.44
CA THR A 44 13.50 -0.72 -12.54
C THR A 44 13.56 -1.35 -13.95
N PRO A 45 13.65 -2.68 -14.05
CA PRO A 45 13.61 -3.37 -15.33
C PRO A 45 12.28 -3.19 -16.07
N TRP A 46 11.16 -2.99 -15.36
CA TRP A 46 9.85 -2.63 -15.92
C TRP A 46 9.06 -1.72 -14.98
N LEU A 47 8.37 -0.72 -15.55
CA LEU A 47 7.45 0.18 -14.84
C LEU A 47 6.15 0.26 -15.65
N GLN A 48 5.03 -0.01 -15.00
CA GLN A 48 3.71 0.10 -15.61
C GLN A 48 2.98 1.31 -15.04
N PHE A 49 2.32 2.09 -15.91
CA PHE A 49 1.55 3.26 -15.51
C PHE A 49 0.22 3.32 -16.27
N PRO A 50 -0.88 3.73 -15.61
CA PRO A 50 -2.17 3.85 -16.27
C PRO A 50 -2.17 5.04 -17.24
N LEU A 51 -2.82 4.88 -18.39
CA LEU A 51 -3.07 5.95 -19.37
C LEU A 51 -4.44 6.62 -19.19
N ASP A 52 -5.30 6.04 -18.34
CA ASP A 52 -6.63 6.52 -17.99
C ASP A 52 -7.01 6.17 -16.54
N ASP A 53 -8.25 6.43 -16.14
CA ASP A 53 -8.72 6.25 -14.76
C ASP A 53 -9.04 4.79 -14.38
N ARG A 54 -8.75 3.81 -15.25
CA ARG A 54 -8.98 2.40 -14.92
C ARG A 54 -8.02 1.96 -13.81
N ARG A 55 -8.59 1.36 -12.76
CA ARG A 55 -7.81 0.77 -11.66
C ARG A 55 -6.94 -0.38 -12.20
N ARG A 56 -5.66 -0.41 -11.82
CA ARG A 56 -4.70 -1.42 -12.29
C ARG A 56 -3.87 -1.94 -11.12
N THR A 57 -3.64 -3.26 -11.11
CA THR A 57 -2.71 -3.90 -10.18
C THR A 57 -1.29 -3.40 -10.45
N GLY A 58 -0.55 -3.07 -9.40
CA GLY A 58 0.82 -2.58 -9.55
C GLY A 58 1.47 -2.15 -8.23
N LEU A 59 2.79 -1.96 -8.29
CA LEU A 59 3.55 -1.33 -7.23
C LEU A 59 3.21 0.16 -7.20
N LEU A 60 2.74 0.65 -6.06
CA LEU A 60 2.56 2.07 -5.79
C LEU A 60 3.90 2.69 -5.40
N TRP A 61 3.97 4.02 -5.44
CA TRP A 61 5.18 4.72 -4.96
C TRP A 61 5.47 4.32 -3.51
N PRO A 62 6.72 3.91 -3.21
CA PRO A 62 7.10 3.65 -1.84
C PRO A 62 7.11 4.95 -1.03
N ASP A 63 6.83 4.81 0.25
CA ASP A 63 6.89 5.89 1.24
C ASP A 63 8.16 5.72 2.09
N PHE A 64 8.77 6.86 2.44
CA PHE A 64 9.98 6.90 3.26
C PHE A 64 9.74 7.86 4.44
N GLY A 65 9.96 7.36 5.65
CA GLY A 65 9.83 8.09 6.89
C GLY A 65 11.09 7.97 7.75
N ASN A 66 11.18 8.83 8.75
CA ASN A 66 12.13 8.67 9.84
C ASN A 66 11.46 9.18 11.12
N ASP A 67 11.45 8.36 12.17
CA ASP A 67 10.81 8.69 13.44
C ASP A 67 11.70 8.37 14.64
N SER A 68 11.44 9.00 15.79
CA SER A 68 12.30 8.85 16.99
C SER A 68 12.14 7.52 17.73
N THR A 69 11.16 6.70 17.36
CA THR A 69 10.81 5.43 18.01
C THR A 69 11.14 4.20 17.16
N GLY A 70 11.24 4.36 15.85
CA GLY A 70 11.39 3.32 14.83
C GLY A 70 12.55 3.55 13.87
N GLY A 71 13.18 4.73 13.88
CA GLY A 71 14.27 5.07 12.97
C GLY A 71 13.78 5.21 11.53
N LEU A 72 14.59 4.74 10.57
CA LEU A 72 14.24 4.71 9.15
C LEU A 72 13.02 3.80 8.89
N ASP A 73 12.05 4.32 8.17
CA ASP A 73 10.80 3.64 7.80
C ASP A 73 10.66 3.61 6.27
N ILE A 74 10.44 2.43 5.69
CA ILE A 74 10.26 2.26 4.26
C ILE A 74 9.04 1.37 4.00
N THR A 75 8.04 1.89 3.31
CA THR A 75 6.86 1.13 2.89
C THR A 75 6.81 0.98 1.38
N ALA A 76 6.54 -0.22 0.86
CA ALA A 76 6.47 -0.48 -0.59
C ALA A 76 5.10 -1.09 -0.99
N PRO A 77 4.04 -0.29 -1.14
CA PRO A 77 2.68 -0.80 -1.32
C PRO A 77 2.44 -1.45 -2.69
N ILE A 78 1.78 -2.60 -2.71
CA ILE A 78 1.35 -3.33 -3.91
C ILE A 78 -0.17 -3.36 -3.94
N TYR A 79 -0.75 -2.68 -4.91
CA TYR A 79 -2.19 -2.66 -5.13
C TYR A 79 -2.60 -3.78 -6.06
N PHE A 80 -3.69 -4.47 -5.74
CA PHE A 80 -4.30 -5.54 -6.51
C PHE A 80 -5.74 -5.17 -6.87
N ASN A 81 -5.99 -4.83 -8.13
CA ASN A 81 -7.33 -4.71 -8.67
C ASN A 81 -7.83 -6.11 -9.07
N LEU A 82 -8.60 -6.76 -8.20
CA LEU A 82 -9.00 -8.16 -8.36
C LEU A 82 -10.29 -8.29 -9.19
N ALA A 83 -11.26 -7.42 -8.96
CA ALA A 83 -12.47 -7.29 -9.75
C ALA A 83 -13.05 -5.86 -9.63
N PRO A 84 -14.02 -5.46 -10.47
CA PRO A 84 -14.59 -4.12 -10.42
C PRO A 84 -15.17 -3.70 -9.05
N ASN A 85 -15.53 -4.68 -8.22
CA ASN A 85 -16.18 -4.49 -6.93
C ASN A 85 -15.30 -4.85 -5.71
N TYR A 86 -14.09 -5.41 -5.88
CA TYR A 86 -13.16 -5.59 -4.77
C TYR A 86 -11.70 -5.47 -5.16
N ASP A 87 -10.91 -4.97 -4.21
CA ASP A 87 -9.47 -4.82 -4.34
C ASP A 87 -8.74 -5.14 -3.04
N ALA A 88 -7.43 -5.30 -3.16
CA ALA A 88 -6.53 -5.47 -2.03
C ALA A 88 -5.31 -4.53 -2.17
N LEU A 89 -4.77 -4.10 -1.05
CA LEU A 89 -3.53 -3.34 -0.93
C LEU A 89 -2.67 -4.04 0.10
N TYR A 90 -1.55 -4.59 -0.33
CA TYR A 90 -0.55 -5.19 0.53
C TYR A 90 0.65 -4.24 0.65
N SER A 91 0.98 -3.82 1.86
CA SER A 91 2.06 -2.87 2.12
C SER A 91 3.07 -3.50 3.06
N PRO A 92 4.14 -4.14 2.55
CA PRO A 92 5.30 -4.44 3.37
C PRO A 92 5.94 -3.13 3.83
N ARG A 93 6.20 -3.03 5.13
CA ARG A 93 6.78 -1.86 5.79
C ARG A 93 7.97 -2.30 6.64
N TYR A 94 9.15 -1.78 6.33
CA TYR A 94 10.36 -2.01 7.10
C TYR A 94 10.60 -0.84 8.03
N ILE A 95 10.76 -1.11 9.32
CA ILE A 95 11.05 -0.12 10.37
C ILE A 95 12.38 -0.52 10.99
N GLU A 96 13.40 0.34 10.91
CA GLU A 96 14.78 0.04 11.29
C GLU A 96 14.91 -0.58 12.68
N ASP A 97 14.26 0.03 13.68
CA ASP A 97 14.36 -0.41 15.07
C ASP A 97 13.36 -1.53 15.45
N ARG A 98 12.43 -1.91 14.56
CA ARG A 98 11.36 -2.88 14.89
C ARG A 98 11.32 -4.12 14.00
N GLY A 99 11.69 -3.99 12.73
CA GLY A 99 11.69 -5.08 11.76
C GLY A 99 10.65 -4.91 10.65
N LEU A 100 10.22 -6.04 10.07
CA LEU A 100 9.31 -6.08 8.92
C LEU A 100 7.86 -6.26 9.38
N ASN A 101 7.02 -5.33 8.98
CA ASN A 101 5.58 -5.35 9.17
C ASN A 101 4.86 -5.64 7.85
N HIS A 102 3.76 -6.38 7.95
CA HIS A 102 2.94 -6.78 6.81
C HIS A 102 1.55 -6.20 6.94
N ASP A 103 1.23 -5.15 6.18
CA ASP A 103 -0.11 -4.59 6.14
C ASP A 103 -0.90 -5.16 4.97
N LEU A 104 -2.14 -5.58 5.22
CA LEU A 104 -3.09 -5.98 4.20
C LEU A 104 -4.41 -5.25 4.41
N LYS A 105 -4.87 -4.54 3.40
CA LYS A 105 -6.18 -3.89 3.38
C LYS A 105 -6.96 -4.36 2.17
N THR A 106 -8.17 -4.84 2.39
CA THR A 106 -9.10 -5.22 1.33
C THR A 106 -10.34 -4.35 1.40
N ARG A 107 -10.90 -4.04 0.23
CA ARG A 107 -12.14 -3.28 0.11
C ARG A 107 -13.09 -4.05 -0.78
N TYR A 108 -14.34 -4.12 -0.39
CA TYR A 108 -15.38 -4.76 -1.17
C TYR A 108 -16.63 -3.88 -1.19
N MET A 109 -17.23 -3.73 -2.36
CA MET A 109 -18.47 -3.00 -2.54
C MET A 109 -19.54 -3.95 -3.09
N ASP A 110 -20.58 -4.19 -2.31
CA ASP A 110 -21.73 -4.96 -2.75
C ASP A 110 -23.00 -4.11 -2.69
N LYS A 111 -23.92 -4.37 -3.63
CA LYS A 111 -25.19 -3.65 -3.70
C LYS A 111 -26.09 -3.93 -2.48
N TYR A 112 -26.00 -5.12 -1.90
CA TYR A 112 -26.88 -5.59 -0.82
C TYR A 112 -26.17 -5.54 0.53
N LEU A 113 -24.90 -5.95 0.57
CA LEU A 113 -24.08 -6.01 1.78
C LEU A 113 -23.35 -4.69 2.06
N GLY A 114 -23.40 -3.72 1.14
CA GLY A 114 -22.79 -2.41 1.30
C GLY A 114 -21.28 -2.40 1.10
N TYR A 115 -20.63 -1.39 1.67
CA TYR A 115 -19.19 -1.21 1.60
C TYR A 115 -18.50 -1.88 2.78
N TRP A 116 -17.48 -2.68 2.50
CA TRP A 116 -16.67 -3.41 3.46
C TRP A 116 -15.22 -2.98 3.34
N THR A 117 -14.56 -2.86 4.50
CA THR A 117 -13.11 -2.73 4.61
C THR A 117 -12.64 -3.74 5.64
N VAL A 118 -11.75 -4.65 5.22
CA VAL A 118 -11.07 -5.58 6.12
C VAL A 118 -9.59 -5.27 6.05
N GLY A 119 -9.03 -4.87 7.18
CA GLY A 119 -7.62 -4.53 7.35
C GLY A 119 -6.98 -5.46 8.36
N GLY A 120 -5.72 -5.77 8.14
CA GLY A 120 -4.89 -6.54 9.05
C GLY A 120 -3.45 -6.07 8.94
N THR A 121 -2.74 -6.13 10.04
CA THR A 121 -1.32 -5.84 10.10
C THR A 121 -0.65 -6.81 11.05
N TYR A 122 0.55 -7.27 10.70
CA TYR A 122 1.29 -8.28 11.44
C TYR A 122 2.79 -8.04 11.34
N MET A 123 3.43 -7.98 12.50
CA MET A 123 4.87 -7.89 12.68
C MET A 123 5.33 -9.08 13.52
N ASN A 124 6.29 -9.82 13.00
CA ASN A 124 6.94 -10.91 13.72
C ASN A 124 8.11 -10.35 14.53
N SER A 125 8.17 -10.67 15.82
CA SER A 125 9.31 -10.35 16.71
C SER A 125 9.72 -8.87 16.66
N ASP A 126 8.83 -7.95 17.07
CA ASP A 126 9.15 -6.52 17.17
C ASP A 126 10.35 -6.34 18.13
N HIS A 127 11.51 -5.99 17.56
CA HIS A 127 12.78 -5.95 18.30
C HIS A 127 12.75 -4.98 19.49
N ARG A 128 11.97 -3.90 19.39
CA ARG A 128 11.85 -2.92 20.45
C ARG A 128 10.83 -3.36 21.49
N TYR A 129 9.70 -3.89 21.05
CA TYR A 129 8.65 -4.38 21.96
C TYR A 129 9.16 -5.56 22.80
N LYS A 130 10.01 -6.41 22.23
CA LYS A 130 10.64 -7.55 22.92
C LYS A 130 11.33 -7.18 24.24
N ASP A 131 11.91 -5.99 24.34
CA ASP A 131 12.57 -5.51 25.56
C ASP A 131 11.56 -5.10 26.66
N GLU A 132 10.29 -4.91 26.29
CA GLU A 132 9.19 -4.50 27.15
C GLU A 132 8.31 -5.69 27.60
N VAL A 133 8.31 -6.80 26.85
CA VAL A 133 7.48 -7.99 27.15
C VAL A 133 8.17 -8.95 28.14
N PRO A 134 7.46 -9.50 29.15
CA PRO A 134 8.04 -10.50 30.05
C PRO A 134 8.57 -11.75 29.31
N PRO A 135 9.65 -12.39 29.80
CA PRO A 135 10.19 -13.60 29.19
C PRO A 135 9.13 -14.71 29.04
N GLY A 136 9.02 -15.26 27.83
CA GLY A 136 8.08 -16.34 27.51
C GLY A 136 6.72 -15.89 26.96
N GLN A 137 6.51 -14.58 26.81
CA GLN A 137 5.39 -14.03 26.01
C GLN A 137 5.84 -13.75 24.58
N SER A 138 4.86 -13.67 23.67
CA SER A 138 5.11 -13.35 22.27
C SER A 138 5.36 -11.85 22.11
N ASP A 139 6.36 -11.51 21.32
CA ASP A 139 6.73 -10.19 20.85
C ASP A 139 6.17 -9.89 19.45
N ASP A 140 5.23 -10.72 18.97
CA ASP A 140 4.50 -10.48 17.72
C ASP A 140 3.41 -9.45 17.96
N ARG A 141 3.32 -8.48 17.04
CA ARG A 141 2.32 -7.42 17.10
C ARG A 141 1.38 -7.51 15.92
N TRP A 142 0.08 -7.37 16.17
CA TRP A 142 -0.92 -7.38 15.11
C TRP A 142 -2.13 -6.53 15.46
N LEU A 143 -2.80 -6.04 14.42
CA LEU A 143 -4.08 -5.35 14.52
C LEU A 143 -4.98 -5.83 13.39
N GLY A 144 -6.20 -6.23 13.75
CA GLY A 144 -7.27 -6.57 12.84
C GLY A 144 -8.38 -5.53 12.89
N VAL A 145 -8.89 -5.13 11.73
CA VAL A 145 -10.00 -4.18 11.61
C VAL A 145 -11.01 -4.68 10.59
N VAL A 146 -12.28 -4.71 10.97
CA VAL A 146 -13.40 -4.99 10.06
C VAL A 146 -14.42 -3.88 10.19
N ARG A 147 -14.68 -3.20 9.08
CA ARG A 147 -15.73 -2.18 8.96
C ARG A 147 -16.67 -2.52 7.84
N GLN A 148 -17.96 -2.31 8.09
CA GLN A 148 -19.01 -2.48 7.11
C GLN A 148 -20.05 -1.38 7.29
N ASP A 149 -20.49 -0.80 6.20
CA ASP A 149 -21.61 0.13 6.15
C ASP A 149 -22.53 -0.24 4.98
N GLY A 150 -23.78 -0.58 5.26
CA GLY A 150 -24.72 -1.05 4.25
C GLY A 150 -26.17 -0.62 4.49
N LEU A 151 -26.86 -0.35 3.38
CA LEU A 151 -28.27 0.00 3.36
C LEU A 151 -29.01 -0.90 2.39
N LEU A 152 -29.55 -2.00 2.92
CA LEU A 152 -30.30 -2.99 2.16
C LEU A 152 -31.73 -2.50 1.94
N ASP A 153 -32.14 -2.45 0.68
CA ASP A 153 -33.48 -2.05 0.22
C ASP A 153 -33.98 -0.70 0.78
N GLN A 154 -33.06 0.23 1.06
CA GLN A 154 -33.37 1.55 1.65
C GLN A 154 -34.10 1.49 3.01
N ARG A 155 -34.20 0.31 3.62
CA ARG A 155 -35.00 0.06 4.83
C ARG A 155 -34.19 -0.56 5.96
N TRP A 156 -33.22 -1.39 5.61
CA TRP A 156 -32.39 -2.12 6.56
C TRP A 156 -30.98 -1.56 6.58
N ARG A 157 -30.58 -1.00 7.72
CA ARG A 157 -29.21 -0.54 7.92
C ARG A 157 -28.43 -1.59 8.69
N ALA A 158 -27.28 -1.98 8.17
CA ALA A 158 -26.29 -2.79 8.86
C ALA A 158 -24.99 -1.98 8.97
N ARG A 159 -24.37 -2.04 10.15
CA ARG A 159 -23.04 -1.48 10.39
C ARG A 159 -22.24 -2.45 11.26
N ILE A 160 -21.00 -2.71 10.86
CA ILE A 160 -20.01 -3.44 11.64
C ILE A 160 -18.83 -2.50 11.85
N ASP A 161 -18.34 -2.41 13.08
CA ASP A 161 -17.14 -1.66 13.44
C ASP A 161 -16.40 -2.46 14.51
N TYR A 162 -15.42 -3.24 14.07
CA TYR A 162 -14.64 -4.14 14.91
C TYR A 162 -13.16 -3.84 14.73
N SER A 163 -12.45 -3.74 15.85
CA SER A 163 -11.00 -3.62 15.89
C SER A 163 -10.47 -4.42 17.06
N GLU A 164 -9.38 -5.14 16.85
CA GLU A 164 -8.69 -5.91 17.88
C GLU A 164 -7.18 -5.84 17.63
N ALA A 165 -6.41 -5.66 18.71
CA ALA A 165 -4.97 -5.55 18.67
C ALA A 165 -4.33 -6.58 19.61
N SER A 166 -3.08 -6.96 19.33
CA SER A 166 -2.26 -7.85 20.14
C SER A 166 -2.03 -7.32 21.56
N ASP A 167 -1.88 -6.02 21.69
CA ASP A 167 -1.47 -5.33 22.92
C ASP A 167 -2.08 -3.94 23.01
N VAL A 168 -2.02 -3.35 24.21
CA VAL A 168 -2.63 -2.04 24.50
C VAL A 168 -1.86 -0.86 23.93
N ASP A 169 -0.59 -1.08 23.58
CA ASP A 169 0.33 -0.05 23.10
C ASP A 169 0.52 -0.12 21.58
N TYR A 170 -0.38 -0.84 20.86
CA TYR A 170 -0.33 -1.06 19.41
C TYR A 170 -0.09 0.21 18.59
#